data_AF-M5T1T4-F1
#
_entry.id   AF-M5T1T4-F1
#
_cell.length_a   1.000
_cell.length_b   1.000
_cell.length_c   1.000
_cell.angle_alpha   90.00
_cell.angle_beta   90.00
_cell.angle_gamma   90.00
#
_symmetry.space_group_name_H-M   'P 1'
#
loop_
_entity.id
_entity.type
_entity.pdbx_description
1 polymer ?
#
loop_
_entity_poly.entity_id
_entity_poly.type
_entity_poly.pdbx_seq_one_letter_code
_entity_poly.pdbx_strand_id
1 'polypeptide(L)'
;MASIHFALAIALVTSILQSERANAQLIQQTIPNQNIGSSFFENNGVQWNVNGPGFFANFGGGNAIAPFGNPDPNAGLRTGVGIAGGGFSGGIGLNLAQGSSRSNVSTSASLTTTDGMPGYISSQTVRPFVTGIVPVVGGQAFTSSMPPLPPSPTAAFGEYQRSQVADMQRRSAAHQESVQKKAQHAFERGQRAEEEGNLRMARANYQNALRTAQGSLRVEILMRMRARGW
;
A
#
# COMPACT_ATOMS: atom_id res chain seq x y z
N MET A 1 -17.49 15.36 68.29
CA MET A 1 -17.65 15.63 66.84
C MET A 1 -16.30 15.84 66.13
N ALA A 2 -15.31 16.50 66.73
CA ALA A 2 -14.01 16.76 66.09
C ALA A 2 -13.20 15.50 65.69
N SER A 3 -13.30 14.40 66.43
CA SER A 3 -12.56 13.15 66.13
C SER A 3 -13.01 12.47 64.84
N ILE A 4 -14.30 12.57 64.50
CA ILE A 4 -14.88 11.96 63.30
C ILE A 4 -14.42 12.73 62.05
N HIS A 5 -14.39 14.07 62.11
CA HIS A 5 -13.95 14.90 60.99
C HIS A 5 -12.45 14.73 60.72
N PHE A 6 -11.65 14.54 61.77
CA PHE A 6 -10.21 14.29 61.62
C PHE A 6 -9.91 12.91 61.00
N ALA A 7 -10.63 11.86 61.43
CA ALA A 7 -10.51 10.54 60.82
C ALA A 7 -10.93 10.52 59.35
N LEU A 8 -11.99 11.27 59.00
CA LEU A 8 -12.50 11.36 57.64
C LEU A 8 -11.57 12.16 56.72
N ALA A 9 -10.94 13.22 57.24
CA ALA A 9 -9.91 13.97 56.53
C ALA A 9 -8.66 13.13 56.26
N ILE A 10 -8.22 12.33 57.23
CA ILE A 10 -7.06 11.43 57.04
C ILE A 10 -7.39 10.35 56.00
N ALA A 11 -8.56 9.70 56.09
CA ALA A 11 -8.98 8.68 55.14
C ALA A 11 -9.04 9.21 53.70
N LEU A 12 -9.52 10.44 53.52
CA LEU A 12 -9.59 11.13 52.23
C LEU A 12 -8.20 11.49 51.68
N VAL A 13 -7.29 11.94 52.54
CA VAL A 13 -5.91 12.24 52.13
C VAL A 13 -5.15 10.97 51.76
N THR A 14 -5.34 9.87 52.49
CA THR A 14 -4.72 8.58 52.17
C THR A 14 -5.25 7.97 50.87
N SER A 15 -6.54 8.13 50.55
CA SER A 15 -7.10 7.62 49.30
C SER A 15 -6.66 8.43 48.07
N ILE A 16 -6.43 9.74 48.22
CA ILE A 16 -5.87 10.58 47.14
C ILE A 16 -4.40 10.21 46.87
N LEU A 17 -3.63 9.89 47.93
CA LEU A 17 -2.21 9.53 47.83
C LEU A 17 -1.96 8.10 47.34
N GLN A 18 -2.95 7.21 47.45
CA GLN A 18 -2.90 5.82 46.96
C GLN A 18 -3.45 5.65 45.54
N SER A 19 -3.42 6.71 44.72
CA SER A 19 -3.67 6.60 43.29
C SER A 19 -2.59 5.72 42.66
N GLU A 20 -2.83 4.42 42.58
CA GLU A 20 -1.95 3.47 41.89
C GLU A 20 -1.75 3.99 40.46
N ARG A 21 -0.49 4.28 40.11
CA ARG A 21 -0.16 4.55 38.72
C ARG A 21 -0.42 3.26 37.96
N ALA A 22 -1.54 3.22 37.23
CA ALA A 22 -1.81 2.18 36.26
C ALA A 22 -0.74 2.29 35.16
N ASN A 23 0.37 1.57 35.35
CA ASN A 23 1.40 1.40 34.33
C ASN A 23 0.86 0.40 33.31
N ALA A 24 0.09 0.89 32.34
CA ALA A 24 -0.26 0.07 31.19
C ALA A 24 1.01 -0.13 30.35
N GLN A 25 1.59 -1.33 30.42
CA GLN A 25 2.72 -1.70 29.59
C GLN A 25 2.25 -1.83 28.14
N LEU A 26 2.91 -1.10 27.25
CA LEU A 26 2.71 -1.18 25.81
C LEU A 26 3.79 -2.07 25.20
N ILE A 27 3.37 -3.02 24.38
CA ILE A 27 4.25 -3.89 23.60
C ILE A 27 4.10 -3.50 22.14
N GLN A 28 5.21 -3.18 21.49
CA GLN A 28 5.26 -3.01 20.04
C GLN A 28 5.87 -4.26 19.41
N GLN A 29 5.08 -4.97 18.61
CA GLN A 29 5.53 -6.16 17.89
C GLN A 29 5.63 -5.84 16.40
N THR A 30 6.80 -6.08 15.81
CA THR A 30 7.01 -5.95 14.35
C THR A 30 7.37 -7.30 13.75
N ILE A 31 6.69 -7.70 12.69
CA ILE A 31 6.92 -8.94 11.94
C ILE A 31 7.34 -8.55 10.53
N PRO A 32 8.63 -8.63 10.19
CA PRO A 32 9.11 -8.48 8.82
C PRO A 32 8.86 -9.77 8.03
N ASN A 33 8.44 -9.63 6.78
CA ASN A 33 8.33 -10.68 5.78
C ASN A 33 9.07 -10.24 4.53
N GLN A 34 10.08 -11.03 4.14
CA GLN A 34 10.89 -10.78 2.97
C GLN A 34 10.80 -11.99 2.04
N ASN A 35 10.41 -11.75 0.79
CA ASN A 35 10.37 -12.75 -0.26
C ASN A 35 11.31 -12.31 -1.38
N ILE A 36 12.44 -13.01 -1.52
CA ILE A 36 13.40 -12.81 -2.60
C ILE A 36 13.27 -13.99 -3.55
N GLY A 37 12.82 -13.70 -4.76
CA GLY A 37 12.74 -14.67 -5.85
C GLY A 37 13.71 -14.31 -6.95
N SER A 38 14.32 -15.31 -7.56
CA SER A 38 14.99 -15.14 -8.85
C SER A 38 14.66 -16.30 -9.75
N SER A 39 14.56 -16.04 -11.03
CA SER A 39 14.37 -17.05 -12.04
C SER A 39 15.18 -16.72 -13.28
N PHE A 40 15.56 -17.77 -13.98
CA PHE A 40 16.24 -17.72 -15.25
C PHE A 40 15.52 -18.67 -16.20
N PHE A 41 15.40 -18.28 -17.46
CA PHE A 41 14.93 -19.16 -18.50
C PHE A 41 15.84 -19.05 -19.72
N GLU A 42 15.96 -20.18 -20.41
CA GLU A 42 16.62 -20.29 -21.70
C GLU A 42 15.77 -21.23 -22.57
N ASN A 43 15.61 -20.86 -23.83
CA ASN A 43 14.90 -21.64 -24.82
C ASN A 43 15.78 -21.71 -26.07
N ASN A 44 16.16 -22.92 -26.45
CA ASN A 44 16.87 -23.21 -27.68
C ASN A 44 16.03 -24.21 -28.48
N GLY A 45 15.23 -23.69 -29.41
CA GLY A 45 14.37 -24.46 -30.29
C GLY A 45 14.95 -24.53 -31.70
N VAL A 46 14.99 -25.74 -32.26
CA VAL A 46 15.22 -25.97 -33.69
C VAL A 46 13.93 -26.52 -34.28
N GLN A 47 13.49 -25.94 -35.39
CA GLN A 47 12.35 -26.43 -36.15
C GLN A 47 12.75 -26.64 -37.61
N TRP A 48 12.19 -27.66 -38.24
CA TRP A 48 12.37 -27.88 -39.66
C TRP A 48 11.12 -28.50 -40.27
N ASN A 49 10.88 -28.19 -41.53
CA ASN A 49 9.80 -28.78 -42.30
C ASN A 49 10.29 -29.11 -43.70
N VAL A 50 9.68 -30.13 -44.30
CA VAL A 50 9.85 -30.49 -45.70
C VAL A 50 8.52 -30.97 -46.25
N ASN A 51 8.21 -30.51 -47.46
CA ASN A 51 7.05 -30.87 -48.25
C ASN A 51 7.54 -31.30 -49.62
N GLY A 52 7.07 -32.45 -50.08
CA GLY A 52 7.30 -32.95 -51.44
C GLY A 52 6.02 -33.50 -52.06
N PRO A 53 6.08 -34.00 -53.30
CA PRO A 53 4.91 -34.51 -53.99
C PRO A 53 4.37 -35.76 -53.27
N GLY A 54 3.28 -35.60 -52.52
CA GLY A 54 2.61 -36.69 -51.81
C GLY A 54 3.17 -37.02 -50.41
N PHE A 55 4.13 -36.25 -49.89
CA PHE A 55 4.62 -36.44 -48.52
C PHE A 55 4.99 -35.13 -47.84
N PHE A 56 5.01 -35.15 -46.52
CA PHE A 56 5.50 -34.06 -45.71
C PHE A 56 6.09 -34.59 -44.40
N ALA A 57 7.02 -33.84 -43.82
CA ALA A 57 7.50 -34.05 -42.46
C ALA A 57 7.77 -32.69 -41.81
N ASN A 58 7.40 -32.58 -40.54
CA ASN A 58 7.64 -31.39 -39.73
C ASN A 58 8.15 -31.80 -38.35
N PHE A 59 9.11 -31.03 -37.84
CA PHE A 59 9.69 -31.19 -36.52
C PHE A 59 9.83 -29.82 -35.87
N GLY A 60 9.42 -29.72 -34.61
CA GLY A 60 9.22 -28.42 -33.98
C GLY A 60 7.92 -27.74 -34.46
N GLY A 61 7.43 -26.77 -33.70
CA GLY A 61 6.14 -26.11 -34.01
C GLY A 61 5.36 -25.58 -32.80
N GLY A 62 5.84 -25.83 -31.59
CA GLY A 62 5.42 -25.12 -30.39
C GLY A 62 6.66 -24.59 -29.70
N ASN A 63 6.72 -23.29 -29.44
CA ASN A 63 7.77 -22.76 -28.57
C ASN A 63 7.64 -23.48 -27.24
N ALA A 64 8.65 -24.27 -26.87
CA ALA A 64 8.71 -24.87 -25.55
C ALA A 64 8.73 -23.71 -24.55
N ILE A 65 7.57 -23.42 -23.95
CA ILE A 65 7.46 -22.46 -22.87
C ILE A 65 8.25 -23.10 -21.73
N ALA A 66 9.39 -22.49 -21.38
CA ALA A 66 10.19 -22.96 -20.27
C ALA A 66 9.26 -23.17 -19.05
N PRO A 67 9.23 -24.37 -18.45
CA PRO A 67 8.29 -24.70 -17.38
C PRO A 67 8.51 -23.88 -16.09
N PHE A 68 9.63 -23.16 -16.04
CA PHE A 68 10.00 -22.29 -14.93
C PHE A 68 10.51 -20.94 -15.46
N GLY A 69 10.34 -19.91 -14.63
CA GLY A 69 10.93 -18.59 -14.88
C GLY A 69 10.10 -17.60 -15.66
N ASN A 70 8.81 -17.89 -15.86
CA ASN A 70 7.83 -17.01 -16.53
C ASN A 70 8.40 -16.40 -17.82
N PRO A 71 8.77 -17.26 -18.80
CA PRO A 71 9.41 -16.82 -20.02
C PRO A 71 8.51 -15.85 -20.78
N ASP A 72 9.07 -14.72 -21.21
CA ASP A 72 8.37 -13.80 -22.11
C ASP A 72 8.20 -14.47 -23.48
N PRO A 73 6.97 -14.69 -23.97
CA PRO A 73 6.73 -15.32 -25.26
C PRO A 73 7.32 -14.55 -26.45
N ASN A 74 7.58 -13.25 -26.28
CA ASN A 74 8.12 -12.38 -27.32
C ASN A 74 9.63 -12.13 -27.17
N ALA A 75 10.26 -12.66 -26.12
CA ALA A 75 11.71 -12.57 -25.98
C ALA A 75 12.44 -13.52 -26.92
N GLY A 76 13.62 -13.09 -27.38
CA GLY A 76 14.53 -13.92 -28.17
C GLY A 76 14.57 -13.62 -29.66
N LEU A 77 15.44 -14.35 -30.35
CA LEU A 77 15.65 -14.33 -31.78
C LEU A 77 14.88 -15.48 -32.43
N ARG A 78 13.99 -15.15 -33.37
CA ARG A 78 13.37 -16.11 -34.27
C ARG A 78 13.91 -15.87 -35.67
N THR A 79 14.64 -16.84 -36.20
CA THR A 79 15.28 -16.74 -37.52
C THR A 79 15.15 -18.06 -38.26
N GLY A 80 15.32 -18.06 -39.58
CA GLY A 80 15.25 -19.28 -40.37
C GLY A 80 15.51 -19.04 -41.85
N VAL A 81 15.77 -20.13 -42.55
CA VAL A 81 16.01 -20.16 -44.00
C VAL A 81 15.02 -21.13 -44.62
N GLY A 82 14.33 -20.68 -45.66
CA GLY A 82 13.44 -21.49 -46.47
C GLY A 82 14.09 -21.84 -47.81
N ILE A 83 13.82 -23.04 -48.29
CA ILE A 83 14.17 -23.50 -49.63
C ILE A 83 12.89 -23.91 -50.36
N ALA A 84 12.79 -23.55 -51.64
CA ALA A 84 11.70 -23.96 -52.51
C ALA A 84 12.22 -24.17 -53.92
N GLY A 85 11.95 -25.34 -54.50
CA GLY A 85 12.39 -25.68 -55.85
C GLY A 85 12.03 -27.10 -56.28
N GLY A 86 11.68 -27.27 -57.56
CA GLY A 86 11.55 -28.59 -58.19
C GLY A 86 10.49 -29.53 -57.58
N GLY A 87 9.36 -29.01 -57.09
CA GLY A 87 8.31 -29.81 -56.45
C GLY A 87 8.55 -30.10 -54.96
N PHE A 88 9.66 -29.61 -54.40
CA PHE A 88 9.96 -29.68 -52.98
C PHE A 88 10.01 -28.28 -52.37
N SER A 89 9.58 -28.17 -51.11
CA SER A 89 9.76 -26.98 -50.29
C SER A 89 10.08 -27.38 -48.86
N GLY A 90 10.74 -26.51 -48.12
CA GLY A 90 11.08 -26.78 -46.74
C GLY A 90 11.83 -25.63 -46.12
N GLY A 91 12.21 -25.79 -44.86
CA GLY A 91 13.00 -24.78 -44.19
C GLY A 91 13.49 -25.25 -42.84
N ILE A 92 14.50 -24.56 -42.34
CA ILE A 92 15.04 -24.73 -41.00
C ILE A 92 14.92 -23.39 -40.28
N GLY A 93 14.37 -23.42 -39.08
CA GLY A 93 14.23 -22.27 -38.19
C GLY A 93 14.88 -22.51 -36.84
N LEU A 94 15.35 -21.43 -36.25
CA LEU A 94 15.88 -21.35 -34.89
C LEU A 94 15.00 -20.40 -34.08
N ASN A 95 14.70 -20.79 -32.85
CA ASN A 95 14.12 -19.93 -31.83
C ASN A 95 15.02 -19.95 -30.60
N LEU A 96 15.68 -18.83 -30.33
CA LEU A 96 16.64 -18.69 -29.24
C LEU A 96 16.16 -17.59 -28.31
N ALA A 97 15.79 -17.90 -27.07
CA ALA A 97 15.37 -16.90 -26.08
C ALA A 97 16.07 -17.13 -24.75
N GLN A 98 16.44 -16.04 -24.08
CA GLN A 98 17.04 -16.08 -22.75
C GLN A 98 16.49 -14.92 -21.93
N GLY A 99 16.26 -15.14 -20.65
CA GLY A 99 15.86 -14.07 -19.75
C GLY A 99 16.07 -14.42 -18.28
N SER A 100 16.06 -13.39 -17.45
CA SER A 100 16.08 -13.55 -16.00
C SER A 100 15.12 -12.56 -15.35
N SER A 101 14.45 -13.00 -14.29
CA SER A 101 13.58 -12.17 -13.46
C SER A 101 14.08 -12.24 -12.03
N ARG A 102 14.12 -11.10 -11.35
CA ARG A 102 14.46 -11.00 -9.94
C ARG A 102 13.38 -10.18 -9.26
N SER A 103 12.81 -10.73 -8.19
CA SER A 103 11.79 -10.08 -7.38
C SER A 103 12.28 -9.99 -5.95
N ASN A 104 12.08 -8.84 -5.32
CA ASN A 104 12.33 -8.63 -3.90
C ASN A 104 11.11 -7.91 -3.32
N VAL A 105 10.35 -8.63 -2.50
CA VAL A 105 9.17 -8.10 -1.81
C VAL A 105 9.50 -8.05 -0.32
N SER A 106 9.46 -6.87 0.26
CA SER A 106 9.63 -6.67 1.71
C SER A 106 8.39 -6.01 2.28
N THR A 107 7.80 -6.64 3.29
CA THR A 107 6.63 -6.15 4.01
C THR A 107 6.92 -6.23 5.50
N SER A 108 6.52 -5.23 6.27
CA SER A 108 6.70 -5.25 7.73
C SER A 108 5.41 -4.77 8.38
N ALA A 109 4.81 -5.64 9.18
CA ALA A 109 3.62 -5.33 9.95
C ALA A 109 4.07 -4.97 11.37
N SER A 110 3.65 -3.81 11.89
CA SER A 110 3.90 -3.42 13.28
C SER A 110 2.59 -3.12 13.98
N LEU A 111 2.44 -3.64 15.18
CA LEU A 111 1.25 -3.45 16.03
C LEU A 111 1.70 -3.12 17.46
N THR A 112 1.05 -2.13 18.07
CA THR A 112 1.24 -1.81 19.48
C THR A 112 0.01 -2.23 20.26
N THR A 113 0.16 -3.12 21.24
CA THR A 113 -0.94 -3.60 22.11
C THR A 113 -0.56 -3.43 23.58
N THR A 114 -1.56 -3.39 24.45
CA THR A 114 -1.35 -3.55 25.89
C THR A 114 -1.21 -5.03 26.24
N ASP A 115 -0.54 -5.33 27.35
CA ASP A 115 -0.42 -6.70 27.83
C ASP A 115 -1.78 -7.40 28.00
N GLY A 116 -1.86 -8.63 27.51
CA GLY A 116 -3.08 -9.45 27.56
C GLY A 116 -4.19 -9.05 26.58
N MET A 117 -4.05 -7.95 25.83
CA MET A 117 -5.05 -7.53 24.84
C MET A 117 -4.70 -8.04 23.44
N PRO A 118 -5.58 -8.83 22.80
CA PRO A 118 -5.35 -9.26 21.43
C PRO A 118 -5.45 -8.06 20.49
N GLY A 119 -4.56 -8.00 19.50
CA GLY A 119 -4.69 -7.08 18.39
C GLY A 119 -4.27 -7.76 17.09
N TYR A 120 -4.75 -7.23 15.98
CA TYR A 120 -4.44 -7.74 14.65
C TYR A 120 -4.22 -6.58 13.68
N ILE A 121 -3.45 -6.84 12.63
CA ILE A 121 -3.27 -5.95 11.49
C ILE A 121 -3.46 -6.78 10.23
N SER A 122 -4.30 -6.31 9.31
CA SER A 122 -4.56 -6.98 8.03
C SER A 122 -4.54 -5.96 6.90
N SER A 123 -3.77 -6.26 5.87
CA SER A 123 -3.74 -5.52 4.61
C SER A 123 -4.02 -6.52 3.49
N GLN A 124 -5.31 -6.79 3.26
CA GLN A 124 -5.79 -7.77 2.28
C GLN A 124 -7.05 -7.24 1.58
N THR A 125 -7.32 -7.74 0.38
CA THR A 125 -8.59 -7.47 -0.30
C THR A 125 -9.60 -8.56 0.07
N VAL A 126 -10.77 -8.16 0.59
CA VAL A 126 -11.87 -9.09 0.85
C VAL A 126 -12.53 -9.45 -0.47
N ARG A 127 -12.52 -10.74 -0.83
CA ARG A 127 -13.20 -11.27 -2.02
C ARG A 127 -14.38 -12.14 -1.58
N PRO A 128 -15.62 -11.69 -1.74
CA PRO A 128 -16.78 -12.50 -1.35
C PRO A 128 -16.90 -13.71 -2.28
N PHE A 129 -17.30 -14.84 -1.70
CA PHE A 129 -17.67 -16.05 -2.43
C PHE A 129 -19.03 -16.54 -1.93
N VAL A 130 -19.76 -17.27 -2.78
CA VAL A 130 -21.07 -17.85 -2.41
C VAL A 130 -20.83 -18.95 -1.37
N THR A 131 -21.39 -18.78 -0.17
CA THR A 131 -21.24 -19.73 0.95
C THR A 131 -22.34 -20.80 0.99
N GLY A 132 -23.39 -20.66 0.18
CA GLY A 132 -24.45 -21.65 0.06
C GLY A 132 -25.56 -21.18 -0.89
N ILE A 133 -26.36 -22.14 -1.35
CA ILE A 133 -27.61 -21.89 -2.06
C ILE A 133 -28.72 -22.31 -1.10
N VAL A 134 -29.64 -21.40 -0.76
CA VAL A 134 -30.86 -21.76 -0.04
C VAL A 134 -31.94 -22.06 -1.09
N PRO A 135 -32.32 -23.32 -1.30
CA PRO A 135 -33.40 -23.64 -2.23
C PRO A 135 -34.74 -23.16 -1.64
N VAL A 136 -35.45 -22.31 -2.37
CA VAL A 136 -36.81 -21.92 -2.02
C VAL A 136 -37.77 -22.88 -2.72
N VAL A 137 -38.45 -23.73 -1.96
CA VAL A 137 -39.62 -24.48 -2.42
C VAL A 137 -40.87 -23.84 -1.80
N GLY A 138 -41.63 -23.11 -2.62
CA GLY A 138 -43.04 -22.76 -2.39
C GLY A 138 -43.41 -21.96 -1.13
N GLY A 139 -43.65 -20.66 -1.28
CA GLY A 139 -44.87 -20.01 -0.75
C GLY A 139 -45.01 -19.69 0.74
N GLN A 140 -43.98 -19.73 1.59
CA GLN A 140 -44.09 -19.19 2.96
C GLN A 140 -43.46 -17.81 3.10
N ALA A 141 -44.30 -16.83 3.43
CA ALA A 141 -43.90 -15.49 3.85
C ALA A 141 -43.07 -15.59 5.14
N PHE A 142 -41.85 -15.06 5.09
CA PHE A 142 -40.99 -14.92 6.26
C PHE A 142 -41.52 -13.79 7.14
N THR A 143 -42.39 -14.13 8.11
CA THR A 143 -42.64 -13.27 9.28
C THR A 143 -42.05 -13.93 10.52
N SER A 144 -40.76 -14.26 10.47
CA SER A 144 -40.01 -14.55 11.69
C SER A 144 -39.30 -13.27 12.11
N SER A 145 -39.87 -12.58 13.10
CA SER A 145 -39.17 -11.60 13.92
C SER A 145 -37.96 -12.30 14.55
N MET A 146 -36.84 -12.28 13.85
CA MET A 146 -35.58 -12.81 14.35
C MET A 146 -35.14 -11.90 15.50
N PRO A 147 -34.77 -12.43 16.68
CA PRO A 147 -34.09 -11.63 17.69
C PRO A 147 -32.84 -11.01 17.03
N PRO A 148 -32.47 -9.75 17.32
CA PRO A 148 -31.25 -9.18 16.78
C PRO A 148 -30.09 -10.09 17.18
N LEU A 149 -29.45 -10.68 16.17
CA LEU A 149 -28.27 -11.51 16.37
C LEU A 149 -27.24 -10.67 17.14
N PRO A 150 -26.57 -11.26 18.16
CA PRO A 150 -25.44 -10.58 18.79
C PRO A 150 -24.44 -10.20 17.69
N PRO A 151 -23.80 -9.01 17.78
CA PRO A 151 -22.90 -8.54 16.75
C PRO A 151 -21.88 -9.64 16.48
N SER A 152 -21.86 -10.14 15.25
CA SER A 152 -20.88 -11.12 14.83
C SER A 152 -19.48 -10.52 15.04
N PRO A 153 -18.43 -11.33 15.30
CA PRO A 153 -17.05 -10.83 15.42
C PRO A 153 -16.63 -9.94 14.23
N THR A 154 -17.25 -10.16 13.07
CA THR A 154 -17.10 -9.37 11.85
C THR A 154 -17.66 -7.95 11.96
N ALA A 155 -18.77 -7.74 12.68
CA ALA A 155 -19.34 -6.41 12.92
C ALA A 155 -18.45 -5.57 13.84
N ALA A 156 -17.96 -6.15 14.94
CA ALA A 156 -17.01 -5.51 15.86
C ALA A 156 -15.68 -5.16 15.16
N PHE A 157 -15.21 -6.02 14.25
CA PHE A 157 -14.03 -5.78 13.41
C PHE A 157 -14.23 -4.56 12.48
N GLY A 158 -15.40 -4.46 11.83
CA GLY A 158 -15.72 -3.36 10.92
C GLY A 158 -15.75 -2.00 11.63
N GLU A 159 -16.25 -1.96 12.87
CA GLU A 159 -16.26 -0.73 13.68
C GLU A 159 -14.85 -0.29 14.09
N TYR A 160 -13.99 -1.23 14.49
CA TYR A 160 -12.59 -0.94 14.81
C TYR A 160 -11.79 -0.43 13.60
N GLN A 161 -12.07 -0.96 12.40
CA GLN A 161 -11.43 -0.46 11.18
C GLN A 161 -11.88 0.96 10.83
N ARG A 162 -13.18 1.29 11.02
CA ARG A 162 -13.71 2.64 10.80
C ARG A 162 -13.14 3.67 11.78
N SER A 163 -12.99 3.31 13.06
CA SER A 163 -12.40 4.22 14.05
C SER A 163 -10.93 4.53 13.74
N GLN A 164 -10.14 3.53 13.36
CA GLN A 164 -8.75 3.73 12.96
C GLN A 164 -8.60 4.64 11.72
N VAL A 165 -9.44 4.47 10.69
CA VAL A 165 -9.44 5.33 9.51
C VAL A 165 -9.81 6.77 9.89
N ALA A 166 -10.82 6.96 10.75
CA ALA A 166 -11.22 8.27 11.24
C ALA A 166 -10.10 8.96 12.03
N ASP A 167 -9.37 8.24 12.87
CA ASP A 167 -8.25 8.80 13.64
C ASP A 167 -7.05 9.12 12.74
N MET A 168 -6.77 8.31 11.72
CA MET A 168 -5.73 8.61 10.73
C MET A 168 -6.06 9.90 9.95
N GLN A 169 -7.32 10.06 9.54
CA GLN A 169 -7.79 11.27 8.84
C GLN A 169 -7.68 12.53 9.72
N ARG A 170 -8.03 12.42 11.01
CA ARG A 170 -7.85 13.52 11.98
C ARG A 170 -6.38 13.91 12.12
N ARG A 171 -5.48 12.93 12.23
CA ARG A 171 -4.03 13.18 12.32
C ARG A 171 -3.48 13.81 11.04
N SER A 172 -3.94 13.37 9.86
CA SER A 172 -3.51 13.98 8.61
C SER A 172 -4.02 15.42 8.48
N ALA A 173 -5.26 15.70 8.88
CA ALA A 173 -5.81 17.05 8.86
C ALA A 173 -5.06 17.98 9.82
N ALA A 174 -4.83 17.54 11.05
CA ALA A 174 -4.04 18.30 12.04
C ALA A 174 -2.59 18.54 11.57
N HIS A 175 -1.98 17.54 10.92
CA HIS A 175 -0.65 17.69 10.35
C HIS A 175 -0.63 18.71 9.22
N GLN A 176 -1.57 18.63 8.28
CA GLN A 176 -1.71 19.60 7.17
C GLN A 176 -1.89 21.03 7.71
N GLU A 177 -2.73 21.20 8.73
CA GLU A 177 -2.94 22.51 9.37
C GLU A 177 -1.63 23.04 9.99
N SER A 178 -0.90 22.18 10.71
CA SER A 178 0.37 22.56 11.33
C SER A 178 1.45 22.96 10.30
N VAL A 179 1.48 22.27 9.16
CA VAL A 179 2.40 22.55 8.06
C VAL A 179 2.03 23.85 7.36
N GLN A 180 0.72 24.10 7.17
CA GLN A 180 0.22 25.34 6.58
C GLN A 180 0.50 26.55 7.48
N LYS A 181 0.29 26.44 8.80
CA LYS A 181 0.64 27.50 9.78
C LYS A 181 2.13 27.85 9.73
N LYS A 182 3.00 26.85 9.61
CA LYS A 182 4.45 27.08 9.44
C LYS A 182 4.77 27.80 8.14
N ALA A 183 4.08 27.44 7.04
CA ALA A 183 4.24 28.11 5.76
C ALA A 183 3.80 29.59 5.82
N GLN A 184 2.68 29.88 6.49
CA GLN A 184 2.18 31.24 6.72
C GLN A 184 3.16 32.06 7.54
N HIS A 185 3.64 31.54 8.67
CA HIS A 185 4.61 32.26 9.49
C HIS A 185 5.93 32.53 8.73
N ALA A 186 6.40 31.58 7.91
CA ALA A 186 7.56 31.80 7.05
C ALA A 186 7.30 32.90 6.00
N PHE A 187 6.08 32.93 5.43
CA PHE A 187 5.66 33.96 4.48
C PHE A 187 5.61 35.36 5.13
N GLU A 188 5.01 35.49 6.31
CA GLU A 188 4.94 36.74 7.08
C GLU A 188 6.33 37.27 7.48
N ARG A 189 7.28 36.37 7.81
CA ARG A 189 8.68 36.77 8.01
C ARG A 189 9.35 37.25 6.73
N GLY A 190 9.01 36.65 5.60
CA GLY A 190 9.46 37.11 4.27
C GLY A 190 8.94 38.52 3.97
N GLN A 191 7.67 38.79 4.27
CA GLN A 191 7.04 40.10 4.16
C GLN A 191 7.76 41.16 4.98
N ARG A 192 7.98 40.90 6.28
CA ARG A 192 8.69 41.84 7.17
C ARG A 192 10.12 42.11 6.71
N ALA A 193 10.86 41.07 6.32
CA ALA A 193 12.22 41.24 5.80
C ALA A 193 12.26 42.05 4.50
N GLU A 194 11.19 42.00 3.69
CA GLU A 194 11.05 42.80 2.47
C GLU A 194 10.76 44.28 2.78
N GLU A 195 9.90 44.55 3.77
CA GLU A 195 9.62 45.91 4.28
C GLU A 195 10.88 46.56 4.90
N GLU A 196 11.69 45.76 5.59
CA GLU A 196 12.97 46.18 6.18
C GLU A 196 14.09 46.34 5.14
N GLY A 197 13.84 46.04 3.86
CA GLY A 197 14.82 46.14 2.77
C GLY A 197 15.85 44.99 2.72
N ASN A 198 15.71 43.97 3.56
CA ASN A 198 16.59 42.79 3.58
C ASN A 198 16.13 41.73 2.59
N LEU A 199 16.37 42.00 1.31
CA LEU A 199 15.93 41.17 0.18
C LEU A 199 16.49 39.74 0.19
N ARG A 200 17.71 39.55 0.72
CA ARG A 200 18.33 38.22 0.84
C ARG A 200 17.57 37.34 1.84
N MET A 201 17.19 37.91 2.98
CA MET A 201 16.40 37.22 4.00
C MET A 201 14.96 36.99 3.55
N ALA A 202 14.37 37.95 2.83
CA ALA A 202 13.04 37.80 2.25
C ALA A 202 12.99 36.59 1.28
N ARG A 203 13.95 36.49 0.34
CA ARG A 203 14.06 35.36 -0.59
C ARG A 203 14.17 34.02 0.12
N ALA A 204 15.02 33.92 1.15
CA ALA A 204 15.20 32.69 1.91
C ALA A 204 13.91 32.27 2.64
N ASN A 205 13.19 33.21 3.23
CA ASN A 205 11.91 32.94 3.90
C ASN A 205 10.82 32.51 2.93
N TYR A 206 10.72 33.11 1.74
CA TYR A 206 9.76 32.68 0.71
C TYR A 206 10.07 31.30 0.14
N GLN A 207 11.36 31.00 -0.10
CA GLN A 207 11.76 29.64 -0.50
C GLN A 207 11.41 28.62 0.57
N ASN A 208 11.63 28.94 1.85
CA ASN A 208 11.23 28.07 2.96
C ASN A 208 9.71 27.89 3.04
N ALA A 209 8.92 28.95 2.85
CA ALA A 209 7.47 28.87 2.80
C ALA A 209 6.97 28.02 1.63
N LEU A 210 7.59 28.13 0.45
CA LEU A 210 7.20 27.38 -0.76
C LEU A 210 7.37 25.86 -0.62
N ARG A 211 8.28 25.40 0.25
CA ARG A 211 8.49 23.95 0.47
C ARG A 211 7.30 23.28 1.14
N THR A 212 6.52 24.02 1.91
CA THR A 212 5.42 23.49 2.72
C THR A 212 4.06 24.10 2.39
N ALA A 213 4.02 25.23 1.67
CA ALA A 213 2.78 25.88 1.27
C ALA A 213 2.00 25.07 0.23
N GLN A 214 0.68 24.98 0.46
CA GLN A 214 -0.28 24.37 -0.46
C GLN A 214 -1.39 25.37 -0.84
N GLY A 215 -2.10 25.08 -1.92
CA GLY A 215 -3.26 25.88 -2.37
C GLY A 215 -2.92 27.32 -2.76
N SER A 216 -3.78 28.25 -2.35
CA SER A 216 -3.70 29.68 -2.69
C SER A 216 -2.41 30.34 -2.21
N LEU A 217 -1.94 30.02 -1.00
CA LEU A 217 -0.72 30.58 -0.42
C LEU A 217 0.51 30.29 -1.29
N ARG A 218 0.57 29.10 -1.91
CA ARG A 218 1.67 28.74 -2.81
C ARG A 218 1.70 29.63 -4.05
N VAL A 219 0.53 29.92 -4.63
CA VAL A 219 0.39 30.78 -5.81
C VAL A 219 0.82 32.20 -5.47
N GLU A 220 0.42 32.70 -4.30
CA GLU A 220 0.80 34.03 -3.82
C GLU A 220 2.31 34.18 -3.65
N ILE A 221 2.97 33.20 -3.01
CA ILE A 221 4.44 33.18 -2.86
C ILE A 221 5.12 33.21 -4.23
N LEU A 222 4.66 32.41 -5.20
CA LEU A 222 5.22 32.36 -6.54
C LEU A 222 5.03 33.67 -7.31
N MET A 223 3.85 34.28 -7.25
CA MET A 223 3.59 35.57 -7.87
C MET A 223 4.52 36.64 -7.31
N ARG A 224 4.73 36.64 -5.99
CA ARG A 224 5.57 37.62 -5.30
C ARG A 224 7.05 37.44 -5.62
N MET A 225 7.54 36.19 -5.64
CA MET A 225 8.90 35.88 -6.08
C MET A 225 9.12 36.28 -7.55
N ARG A 226 8.15 36.02 -8.43
CA ARG A 226 8.21 36.41 -9.84
C ARG A 226 8.24 37.93 -10.03
N ALA A 227 7.45 38.69 -9.27
CA ALA A 227 7.44 40.15 -9.31
C ALA A 227 8.81 40.76 -8.94
N ARG A 228 9.61 40.05 -8.13
CA ARG A 228 10.96 40.45 -7.71
C ARG A 228 12.08 39.84 -8.57
N GLY A 229 11.75 38.98 -9.54
CA GLY A 229 12.72 38.31 -10.42
C GLY A 229 13.56 37.23 -9.74
N TRP A 230 12.98 36.47 -8.79
CA TRP A 230 13.67 35.43 -8.00
C TRP A 230 13.40 34.00 -8.42
#